data_AF-A0A428HZS5-F1
#
_entry.id   AF-A0A428HZS5-F1
#
_cell.length_a   1.000
_cell.length_b   1.000
_cell.length_c   1.000
_cell.angle_alpha   90.00
_cell.angle_beta   90.00
_cell.angle_gamma   90.00
#
_symmetry.space_group_name_H-M   'P 1'
#
loop_
_entity.id
_entity.type
_entity.pdbx_description
1 polymer ?
#
loop_
_entity_poly.entity_id
_entity_poly.type
_entity_poly.pdbx_seq_one_letter_code
_entity_poly.pdbx_strand_id
1 'polypeptide(L)' 'MTEFTGSLQYSDEGEVSWVQKDQIPNLDLAYDMLPLMEMMEAPDKSEFFCPRRTEDDWEKKIF' A
#
# COMPACT_ATOMS: atom_id res chain seq x y z
N MET A 1 5.19 8.73 28.43
CA MET A 1 5.34 8.64 26.97
C MET A 1 5.99 7.28 26.72
N THR A 2 5.30 6.37 26.06
CA THR A 2 5.78 4.98 25.91
C THR A 2 6.61 4.92 24.63
N GLU A 3 7.91 4.64 24.76
CA GLU A 3 8.78 4.42 23.61
C GLU A 3 8.81 2.92 23.31
N PHE A 4 8.45 2.58 22.07
CA PHE A 4 8.52 1.21 21.57
C PHE A 4 9.83 1.05 20.79
N THR A 5 10.52 -0.07 20.99
CA THR A 5 11.76 -0.41 20.28
C THR A 5 11.65 -1.81 19.70
N GLY A 6 12.35 -2.07 18.59
CA GLY A 6 12.33 -3.35 17.90
C GLY A 6 13.17 -3.33 16.63
N SER A 7 13.36 -4.52 16.05
CA SER A 7 14.05 -4.72 14.78
C SER A 7 13.10 -5.38 13.79
N LEU A 8 13.26 -5.08 12.50
CA LEU A 8 12.49 -5.72 11.45
C LEU A 8 12.80 -7.24 11.42
N GLN A 9 11.76 -8.07 11.48
CA GLN A 9 11.87 -9.53 11.44
C GLN A 9 10.79 -10.11 10.53
N TYR A 10 11.17 -11.11 9.73
CA TYR A 10 10.24 -11.89 8.92
C TYR A 10 9.48 -12.89 9.80
N SER A 11 8.36 -13.39 9.28
CA SER A 11 7.55 -14.44 9.90
C SER A 11 7.09 -15.45 8.86
N ASP A 12 6.35 -16.47 9.29
CA ASP A 12 5.72 -17.43 8.38
C ASP A 12 4.68 -16.79 7.45
N GLU A 13 4.17 -15.59 7.78
CA GLU A 13 3.23 -14.84 6.93
C GLU A 13 3.92 -14.16 5.75
N GLY A 14 5.22 -13.88 5.86
CA GLY A 14 5.96 -13.23 4.78
C GLY A 14 7.31 -12.66 5.19
N GLU A 15 8.12 -12.44 4.16
CA GLU A 15 9.38 -11.72 4.27
C GLU A 15 9.14 -10.21 4.27
N VAL A 16 9.98 -9.49 5.01
CA VAL A 16 9.94 -8.03 5.10
C VAL A 16 11.32 -7.46 4.81
N SER A 17 11.37 -6.36 4.07
CA SER A 17 12.64 -5.71 3.70
C SER A 17 12.48 -4.20 3.62
N TRP A 18 13.60 -3.49 3.82
CA TRP A 18 13.67 -2.07 3.57
C TRP A 18 13.99 -1.84 2.08
N VAL A 19 13.15 -1.08 1.39
CA VAL A 19 13.31 -0.76 -0.02
C VAL A 19 13.40 0.76 -0.19
N GLN A 20 14.24 1.22 -1.10
CA GLN A 20 14.28 2.63 -1.47
C GLN A 20 12.98 3.01 -2.19
N LYS A 21 12.39 4.13 -1.81
CA LYS A 21 11.05 4.53 -2.26
C LYS A 21 10.92 4.66 -3.77
N ASP A 22 11.96 5.16 -4.43
CA ASP A 22 12.06 5.28 -5.90
C ASP A 22 12.21 3.94 -6.62
N GLN A 23 12.57 2.86 -5.91
CA GLN A 23 12.68 1.51 -6.45
C GLN A 23 11.38 0.71 -6.33
N ILE A 24 10.40 1.18 -5.56
CA ILE A 24 9.12 0.48 -5.35
C ILE A 24 8.41 0.15 -6.68
N PRO A 25 8.35 1.05 -7.70
CA PRO A 25 7.72 0.72 -8.98
C PRO A 25 8.40 -0.39 -9.79
N ASN A 26 9.63 -0.77 -9.43
CA ASN A 26 10.39 -1.83 -10.10
C ASN A 26 10.18 -3.22 -9.47
N LEU A 27 9.38 -3.32 -8.40
CA LEU A 27 9.08 -4.57 -7.72
C LEU A 27 7.83 -5.26 -8.29
N ASP A 28 7.68 -6.55 -7.97
CA ASP A 28 6.44 -7.28 -8.20
C ASP A 28 5.41 -6.88 -7.12
N LEU A 29 4.64 -5.84 -7.42
CA LEU A 29 3.69 -5.24 -6.50
C LEU A 29 2.32 -5.91 -6.60
N ALA A 30 1.62 -5.99 -5.47
CA ALA A 30 0.21 -6.33 -5.47
C ALA A 30 -0.61 -5.33 -6.31
N TYR A 31 -1.78 -5.77 -6.76
CA TYR A 31 -2.68 -4.97 -7.60
C TYR A 31 -2.98 -3.61 -6.94
N ASP A 32 -2.89 -2.53 -7.73
CA ASP A 32 -3.15 -1.16 -7.30
C ASP A 32 -2.30 -0.59 -6.15
N MET A 33 -1.15 -1.20 -5.84
CA MET A 33 -0.26 -0.67 -4.78
C MET A 33 0.27 0.75 -5.06
N LEU A 34 0.66 1.05 -6.31
CA LEU A 34 1.13 2.40 -6.69
C LEU A 34 0.08 3.51 -6.45
N PRO A 35 -1.14 3.42 -7.01
CA PRO A 35 -2.16 4.45 -6.80
C PRO A 35 -2.65 4.50 -5.34
N LEU A 36 -2.57 3.40 -4.58
CA LEU A 36 -2.82 3.42 -3.14
C LEU A 36 -1.77 4.24 -2.38
N MET A 37 -0.49 4.07 -2.70
CA MET A 37 0.58 4.88 -2.09
C MET A 37 0.47 6.35 -2.47
N GLU A 38 0.13 6.67 -3.72
CA GLU A 38 -0.12 8.06 -4.15
C GLU A 38 -1.25 8.71 -3.33
N MET A 39 -2.34 7.97 -3.08
CA MET A 39 -3.43 8.43 -2.22
C MET A 39 -2.96 8.70 -0.79
N MET A 40 -2.19 7.78 -0.20
CA MET A 40 -1.68 7.92 1.18
C MET A 40 -0.72 9.11 1.35
N GLU A 41 -0.03 9.51 0.29
CA GLU A 41 0.89 10.66 0.30
C GLU A 41 0.19 11.99 0.03
N ALA A 42 -0.97 11.96 -0.63
CA ALA A 42 -1.73 13.16 -0.92
C ALA A 42 -2.38 13.70 0.38
N PRO A 43 -2.06 14.94 0.79
CA PRO A 43 -2.51 15.49 2.07
C PRO A 43 -4.02 15.78 2.12
N ASP A 44 -4.68 15.82 0.96
CA ASP A 44 -6.11 16.10 0.80
C ASP A 44 -6.93 14.83 0.51
N LYS A 45 -6.30 13.65 0.53
CA LYS A 45 -6.94 12.36 0.24
C LYS A 45 -6.95 11.47 1.47
N SER A 46 -7.97 10.62 1.55
CA SER A 46 -8.12 9.73 2.71
C SER A 46 -8.77 8.38 2.41
N GLU A 47 -9.35 8.21 1.22
CA GLU A 47 -10.11 7.00 0.89
C GLU A 47 -9.74 6.45 -0.48
N PHE A 48 -9.50 5.13 -0.53
CA PHE A 48 -9.38 4.34 -1.76
C PHE A 48 -10.54 3.34 -1.80
N PHE A 49 -11.53 3.60 -2.64
CA PHE A 49 -12.77 2.83 -2.72
C PHE A 49 -12.89 2.06 -4.03
N CYS A 50 -13.14 0.75 -3.93
CA CYS A 50 -13.43 -0.11 -5.07
C CYS A 50 -14.94 -0.43 -5.11
N PRO A 51 -15.78 0.41 -5.75
CA PRO A 51 -17.18 0.11 -5.96
C PRO A 51 -17.31 -1.14 -6.83
N ARG A 52 -17.54 -2.29 -6.21
CA ARG A 52 -17.77 -3.54 -6.93
C ARG A 52 -19.13 -3.47 -7.64
N ARG A 53 -19.14 -3.03 -8.90
CA ARG A 53 -20.37 -2.86 -9.71
C ARG A 53 -20.76 -4.14 -10.44
N THR A 54 -19.78 -4.97 -10.83
CA THR A 54 -19.96 -6.34 -11.36
C THR A 54 -18.75 -7.21 -10.96
N GLU A 55 -18.78 -8.52 -11.22
CA GLU A 55 -17.70 -9.46 -10.83
C GLU A 55 -16.33 -9.11 -11.42
N ASP A 56 -16.30 -8.46 -12.59
CA ASP A 56 -15.07 -8.14 -13.35
C ASP A 56 -14.69 -6.65 -13.32
N ASP A 57 -15.51 -5.79 -12.71
CA ASP A 57 -15.33 -4.34 -12.78
C ASP A 57 -14.73 -3.79 -11.49
N TRP A 58 -13.40 -3.73 -11.45
CA TRP A 58 -12.62 -3.12 -10.38
C TRP A 58 -12.35 -1.64 -10.67
N GLU A 59 -13.41 -0.86 -10.86
CA GLU A 59 -13.28 0.61 -10.87
C GLU A 59 -12.80 1.07 -9.49
N LYS A 60 -11.80 1.95 -9.47
CA LYS A 60 -11.29 2.60 -8.24
C LYS A 60 -11.68 4.06 -8.19
N LYS A 61 -11.98 4.54 -6.99
CA LYS A 61 -12.27 5.95 -6.69
C LYS A 61 -11.42 6.40 -5.53
N ILE A 62 -10.79 7.57 -5.68
CA ILE A 62 -9.98 8.19 -4.64
C ILE A 62 -10.69 9.46 -4.19
N PHE A 63 -10.99 9.56 -2.89
CA PHE A 63 -11.65 10.72 -2.29
C PHE A 63 -10.67 11.54 -1.46
#